data_AF-A0A946HE20-F1
#
_entry.id   AF-A0A946HE20-F1
#
_cell.length_a   1.000
_cell.length_b   1.000
_cell.length_c   1.000
_cell.angle_alpha   90.00
_cell.angle_beta   90.00
_cell.angle_gamma   90.00
#
_symmetry.space_group_name_H-M   'P 1'
#
loop_
_entity.id
_entity.type
_entity.pdbx_description
1 polymer ?
#
loop_
_entity_poly.entity_id
_entity_poly.type
_entity_poly.pdbx_seq_one_letter_code
_entity_poly.pdbx_strand_id
1 'polypeptide(L)'
;MNNYKDFIQCIKDGSPNDLDYLAKENGNYKFSDVAANIASYNNDALREASKNGRLAIVDRLLGKKEDGTHEFPDVVNNITANDNEVLRFAARYGHLPIVDRLLGEKVDGTYEFPDVVDNIASYRNYALRLAAQNGHREIVGRLSRKKLDGTYKFPDVIDNITAAGNYALCSAARNGHKAIVDRLLGKKEDGTYEFQAVVDNITAWGSTALRGAAYNGYHEISRVVAQAAWPNISDMPQALKNDTKIMASIREGFRLDAVRIGNVYFLNKYAKDCAPHILSLAGLEYAHMVIPNRGDTDTGTNHTFKSFITKRIDAVKYVSEPMAGDLRDNEPSEGLPPFKKAKLS
;
A
#
# COMPACT_ATOMS: atom_id res chain seq x y z
N MET A 1 -33.11 -2.06 -30.25
CA MET A 1 -32.26 -2.17 -29.04
C MET A 1 -31.14 -1.17 -29.18
N ASN A 2 -30.78 -0.47 -28.10
CA ASN A 2 -29.71 0.52 -28.16
C ASN A 2 -28.38 -0.21 -27.94
N ASN A 3 -27.74 -0.64 -29.04
CA ASN A 3 -26.53 -1.46 -29.03
C ASN A 3 -25.41 -0.84 -28.16
N TYR A 4 -25.37 0.49 -28.01
CA TYR A 4 -24.42 1.15 -27.12
C TYR A 4 -24.68 0.86 -25.64
N LYS A 5 -25.94 0.91 -25.19
CA LYS A 5 -26.28 0.58 -23.80
C LYS A 5 -25.95 -0.87 -23.49
N ASP A 6 -26.21 -1.76 -24.43
CA ASP A 6 -25.91 -3.19 -24.30
C ASP A 6 -24.38 -3.41 -24.25
N PHE A 7 -23.60 -2.70 -25.05
CA PHE A 7 -22.14 -2.69 -24.97
C PHE A 7 -21.61 -2.22 -23.60
N ILE A 8 -22.13 -1.11 -23.08
CA ILE A 8 -21.75 -0.62 -21.74
C ILE A 8 -22.12 -1.64 -20.66
N GLN A 9 -23.28 -2.29 -20.76
CA GLN A 9 -23.68 -3.33 -19.82
C GLN A 9 -22.76 -4.55 -19.92
N CYS A 10 -22.39 -4.95 -21.14
CA CYS A 10 -21.44 -6.02 -21.41
C CYS A 10 -20.07 -5.78 -20.74
N ILE A 11 -19.55 -4.54 -20.81
CA ILE A 11 -18.32 -4.12 -20.10
C ILE A 11 -18.47 -4.28 -18.58
N LYS A 12 -19.61 -3.84 -18.01
CA LYS A 12 -19.88 -3.90 -16.56
C LYS A 12 -19.98 -5.32 -16.05
N ASP A 13 -20.61 -6.19 -16.84
CA ASP A 13 -20.79 -7.60 -16.50
C ASP A 13 -19.49 -8.41 -16.68
N GLY A 14 -18.48 -7.82 -17.33
CA GLY A 14 -17.22 -8.48 -17.63
C GLY A 14 -17.35 -9.62 -18.64
N SER A 15 -18.35 -9.54 -19.51
CA SER A 15 -18.61 -10.56 -20.53
C SER A 15 -17.44 -10.67 -21.52
N PRO A 16 -17.03 -11.88 -21.91
CA PRO A 16 -15.91 -12.08 -22.85
C PRO A 16 -16.20 -11.55 -24.27
N ASN A 17 -17.46 -11.26 -24.58
CA ASN A 17 -17.91 -10.81 -25.90
C ASN A 17 -18.00 -9.27 -25.98
N ASP A 18 -17.47 -8.53 -24.99
CA ASP A 18 -17.46 -7.06 -25.00
C ASP A 18 -16.72 -6.50 -26.24
N LEU A 19 -15.65 -7.16 -26.67
CA LEU A 19 -14.92 -6.80 -27.89
C LEU A 19 -15.69 -7.02 -29.19
N ASP A 20 -16.66 -7.95 -29.22
CA ASP A 20 -17.45 -8.23 -30.43
C ASP A 20 -18.26 -7.01 -30.88
N TYR A 21 -18.63 -6.14 -29.94
CA TYR A 21 -19.28 -4.86 -30.22
C TYR A 21 -18.40 -3.88 -31.01
N LEU A 22 -17.07 -4.10 -31.01
CA LEU A 22 -16.07 -3.30 -31.72
C LEU A 22 -15.45 -4.06 -32.91
N ALA A 23 -16.02 -5.21 -33.28
CA ALA A 23 -15.58 -6.00 -34.42
C ALA A 23 -15.90 -5.31 -35.75
N LYS A 24 -15.03 -5.52 -36.73
CA LYS A 24 -15.21 -5.04 -38.11
C LYS A 24 -15.48 -6.20 -39.06
N GLU A 25 -16.42 -5.99 -39.97
CA GLU A 25 -16.72 -6.86 -41.10
C GLU A 25 -16.52 -6.04 -42.38
N ASN A 26 -15.66 -6.51 -43.30
CA ASN A 26 -15.30 -5.80 -44.54
C ASN A 26 -14.83 -4.35 -44.32
N GLY A 27 -14.07 -4.10 -43.24
CA GLY A 27 -13.53 -2.79 -42.89
C GLY A 27 -14.49 -1.86 -42.13
N ASN A 28 -15.76 -2.24 -41.99
CA ASN A 28 -16.79 -1.44 -41.29
C ASN A 28 -17.16 -2.06 -39.96
N TYR A 29 -17.50 -1.25 -38.96
CA TYR A 29 -17.97 -1.76 -37.68
C TYR A 29 -19.30 -2.48 -37.83
N LYS A 30 -19.37 -3.71 -37.31
CA LYS A 30 -20.62 -4.49 -37.25
C LYS A 30 -21.72 -3.73 -36.50
N PHE A 31 -21.33 -3.00 -35.46
CA PHE A 31 -22.21 -2.14 -34.67
C PHE A 31 -21.79 -0.67 -34.84
N SER A 32 -22.14 -0.08 -35.99
CA SER A 32 -21.80 1.32 -36.32
C SER A 32 -22.25 2.32 -35.26
N ASP A 33 -23.42 2.09 -34.63
CA ASP A 33 -23.94 2.94 -33.56
C ASP A 33 -23.04 2.94 -32.32
N VAL A 34 -22.40 1.81 -32.00
CA VAL A 34 -21.46 1.71 -30.87
C VAL A 34 -20.23 2.54 -31.17
N ALA A 35 -19.64 2.34 -32.35
CA ALA A 35 -18.47 3.09 -32.79
C ALA A 35 -18.73 4.60 -32.87
N ALA A 36 -19.90 5.01 -33.36
CA ALA A 36 -20.29 6.42 -33.45
C ALA A 36 -20.48 7.09 -32.08
N ASN A 37 -20.85 6.33 -31.04
CA ASN A 37 -21.12 6.84 -29.70
C ASN A 37 -20.01 6.52 -28.69
N ILE A 38 -18.85 6.02 -29.12
CA ILE A 38 -17.84 5.44 -28.22
C ILE A 38 -17.24 6.41 -27.20
N ALA A 39 -17.25 7.71 -27.51
CA ALA A 39 -16.79 8.78 -26.62
C ALA A 39 -17.93 9.48 -25.86
N SER A 40 -19.18 8.99 -26.00
CA SER A 40 -20.36 9.60 -25.41
C SER A 40 -20.31 9.61 -23.88
N TYR A 41 -21.16 10.46 -23.28
CA TYR A 41 -21.33 10.56 -21.83
C TYR A 41 -20.00 10.70 -21.08
N ASN A 42 -19.12 11.58 -21.59
CA ASN A 42 -17.80 11.81 -21.02
C ASN A 42 -16.99 10.49 -20.96
N ASN A 43 -16.83 9.82 -22.10
CA ASN A 43 -16.08 8.57 -22.22
C ASN A 43 -16.55 7.48 -21.23
N ASP A 44 -17.86 7.27 -21.06
CA ASP A 44 -18.37 6.27 -20.11
C ASP A 44 -17.91 4.84 -20.44
N ALA A 45 -17.76 4.47 -21.72
CA ALA A 45 -17.18 3.20 -22.14
C ALA A 45 -15.76 2.99 -21.57
N LEU A 46 -14.87 3.97 -21.75
CA LEU A 46 -13.50 3.90 -21.25
C LEU A 46 -13.46 3.90 -19.71
N ARG A 47 -14.29 4.73 -19.07
CA ARG A 47 -14.37 4.81 -17.60
C ARG A 47 -14.89 3.50 -16.99
N GLU A 48 -15.94 2.90 -17.55
CA GLU A 48 -16.45 1.61 -17.07
C GLU A 48 -15.48 0.47 -17.38
N ALA A 49 -14.79 0.48 -18.52
CA ALA A 49 -13.73 -0.49 -18.80
C ALA A 49 -12.61 -0.43 -17.77
N SER A 50 -12.16 0.78 -17.43
CA SER A 50 -11.17 1.00 -16.37
C SER A 50 -11.64 0.53 -15.01
N LYS A 51 -12.87 0.88 -14.62
CA LYS A 51 -13.49 0.47 -13.36
C LYS A 51 -13.59 -1.04 -13.19
N ASN A 52 -13.95 -1.74 -14.26
CA ASN A 52 -14.17 -3.19 -14.24
C ASN A 52 -12.93 -4.00 -14.69
N GLY A 53 -11.76 -3.36 -14.82
CA GLY A 53 -10.50 -4.07 -15.10
C GLY A 53 -10.41 -4.63 -16.52
N ARG A 54 -11.18 -4.10 -17.47
CA ARG A 54 -11.27 -4.58 -18.85
C ARG A 54 -10.13 -4.00 -19.69
N LEU A 55 -8.90 -4.45 -19.42
CA LEU A 55 -7.71 -3.94 -20.11
C LEU A 55 -7.83 -4.06 -21.64
N ALA A 56 -8.33 -5.19 -22.15
CA ALA A 56 -8.47 -5.39 -23.59
C ALA A 56 -9.41 -4.36 -24.25
N ILE A 57 -10.46 -3.93 -23.55
CA ILE A 57 -11.32 -2.83 -24.02
C ILE A 57 -10.57 -1.50 -23.94
N VAL A 58 -9.86 -1.22 -22.84
CA VAL A 58 -9.02 -0.01 -22.74
C VAL A 58 -8.01 0.07 -23.89
N ASP A 59 -7.30 -1.03 -24.18
CA ASP A 59 -6.34 -1.10 -25.28
C ASP A 59 -6.99 -0.92 -26.64
N ARG A 60 -8.17 -1.52 -26.85
CA ARG A 60 -8.92 -1.37 -28.09
C ARG A 60 -9.41 0.07 -28.31
N LEU A 61 -9.88 0.72 -27.26
CA LEU A 61 -10.39 2.09 -27.30
C LEU A 61 -9.28 3.13 -27.49
N LEU A 62 -8.11 2.86 -26.90
CA LEU A 62 -6.92 3.71 -27.00
C LEU A 62 -5.98 3.28 -28.13
N GLY A 63 -6.39 2.29 -28.93
CA GLY A 63 -5.57 1.68 -29.98
C GLY A 63 -5.24 2.63 -31.12
N LYS A 64 -4.13 2.35 -31.80
CA LYS A 64 -3.67 3.07 -32.99
C LYS A 64 -3.85 2.22 -34.23
N LYS A 65 -4.07 2.89 -35.36
CA LYS A 65 -4.02 2.33 -36.70
C LYS A 65 -2.56 2.17 -37.16
N GLU A 66 -2.36 1.53 -38.30
CA GLU A 66 -1.02 1.33 -38.90
C GLU A 66 -0.28 2.64 -39.19
N ASP A 67 -1.02 3.71 -39.48
CA ASP A 67 -0.47 5.07 -39.69
C ASP A 67 -0.08 5.79 -38.39
N GLY A 68 -0.25 5.15 -37.23
CA GLY A 68 0.06 5.70 -35.91
C GLY A 68 -1.00 6.62 -35.32
N THR A 69 -2.09 6.91 -36.05
CA THR A 69 -3.22 7.69 -35.54
C THR A 69 -4.12 6.83 -34.66
N HIS A 70 -4.78 7.44 -33.67
CA HIS A 70 -5.74 6.71 -32.83
C HIS A 70 -7.00 6.36 -33.62
N GLU A 71 -7.53 5.16 -33.39
CA GLU A 71 -8.75 4.72 -34.09
C GLU A 71 -9.99 5.48 -33.65
N PHE A 72 -10.02 5.89 -32.37
CA PHE A 72 -11.05 6.73 -31.79
C PHE A 72 -10.41 8.01 -31.21
N PRO A 73 -10.11 9.02 -32.04
CA PRO A 73 -9.48 10.26 -31.59
C PRO A 73 -10.29 10.97 -30.49
N ASP A 74 -11.62 10.97 -30.57
CA ASP A 74 -12.49 11.61 -29.58
C ASP A 74 -12.37 11.00 -28.18
N VAL A 75 -12.08 9.68 -28.10
CA VAL A 75 -11.81 9.02 -26.81
C VAL A 75 -10.52 9.56 -26.21
N VAL A 76 -9.46 9.70 -27.03
CA VAL A 76 -8.16 10.18 -26.56
C VAL A 76 -8.22 11.67 -26.20
N ASN A 77 -8.87 12.49 -27.02
CA ASN A 77 -9.04 13.93 -26.78
C ASN A 77 -9.81 14.27 -25.50
N ASN A 78 -10.62 13.33 -25.00
CA ASN A 78 -11.38 13.48 -23.75
C ASN A 78 -11.00 12.42 -22.70
N ILE A 79 -9.78 11.86 -22.77
CA ILE A 79 -9.36 10.74 -21.92
C ILE A 79 -9.42 11.07 -20.41
N THR A 80 -9.24 12.34 -20.06
CA THR A 80 -9.27 12.84 -18.68
C THR A 80 -10.66 13.27 -18.21
N ALA A 81 -11.73 12.87 -18.92
CA ALA A 81 -13.09 13.23 -18.56
C ALA A 81 -13.41 13.00 -17.07
N ASN A 82 -14.20 13.92 -16.49
CA ASN A 82 -14.54 13.96 -15.07
C ASN A 82 -13.31 13.92 -14.15
N ASP A 83 -12.34 14.81 -14.34
CA ASP A 83 -11.14 14.90 -13.51
C ASP A 83 -10.33 13.59 -13.48
N ASN A 84 -9.97 13.10 -14.66
CA ASN A 84 -9.16 11.90 -14.85
C ASN A 84 -9.78 10.65 -14.19
N GLU A 85 -11.10 10.51 -14.32
CA GLU A 85 -11.85 9.44 -13.65
C GLU A 85 -11.42 8.04 -14.09
N VAL A 86 -10.96 7.91 -15.33
CA VAL A 86 -10.39 6.66 -15.85
C VAL A 86 -9.21 6.19 -14.99
N LEU A 87 -8.27 7.07 -14.62
CA LEU A 87 -7.17 6.74 -13.73
C LEU A 87 -7.66 6.51 -12.29
N ARG A 88 -8.59 7.33 -11.80
CA ARG A 88 -9.14 7.20 -10.44
C ARG A 88 -9.85 5.86 -10.24
N PHE A 89 -10.59 5.36 -11.23
CA PHE A 89 -11.22 4.05 -11.17
C PHE A 89 -10.22 2.91 -11.22
N ALA A 90 -9.24 2.94 -12.12
CA ALA A 90 -8.17 1.93 -12.13
C ALA A 90 -7.45 1.87 -10.77
N ALA A 91 -7.13 3.04 -10.20
CA ALA A 91 -6.48 3.16 -8.90
C ALA A 91 -7.35 2.66 -7.74
N ARG A 92 -8.67 2.94 -7.76
CA ARG A 92 -9.61 2.53 -6.71
C ARG A 92 -9.81 1.02 -6.65
N TYR A 93 -9.83 0.35 -7.80
CA TYR A 93 -10.13 -1.08 -7.90
C TYR A 93 -8.90 -1.95 -8.14
N GLY A 94 -7.70 -1.35 -8.18
CA GLY A 94 -6.45 -2.11 -8.18
C GLY A 94 -5.98 -2.58 -9.55
N HIS A 95 -6.49 -2.00 -10.62
CA HIS A 95 -6.18 -2.40 -12.00
C HIS A 95 -4.86 -1.80 -12.47
N LEU A 96 -3.75 -2.26 -11.88
CA LEU A 96 -2.40 -1.80 -12.22
C LEU A 96 -2.10 -1.86 -13.73
N PRO A 97 -2.47 -2.90 -14.50
CA PRO A 97 -2.22 -2.91 -15.95
C PRO A 97 -2.87 -1.73 -16.68
N ILE A 98 -4.04 -1.29 -16.22
CA ILE A 98 -4.74 -0.13 -16.80
C ILE A 98 -4.04 1.17 -16.39
N VAL A 99 -3.60 1.30 -15.13
CA VAL A 99 -2.75 2.42 -14.69
C VAL A 99 -1.49 2.51 -15.55
N ASP A 100 -0.85 1.38 -15.84
CA ASP A 100 0.35 1.31 -16.65
C ASP A 100 0.11 1.68 -18.11
N ARG A 101 -1.01 1.22 -18.67
CA ARG A 101 -1.43 1.58 -20.03
C ARG A 101 -1.70 3.08 -20.17
N LEU A 102 -2.39 3.67 -19.20
CA LEU A 102 -2.71 5.11 -19.15
C LEU A 102 -1.46 5.97 -18.92
N LEU A 103 -0.49 5.46 -18.17
CA LEU A 103 0.81 6.12 -17.92
C LEU A 103 1.91 5.58 -18.85
N GLY A 104 1.51 5.13 -20.05
CA GLY A 104 2.38 4.55 -21.06
C GLY A 104 3.42 5.56 -21.54
N GLU A 105 4.69 5.26 -21.28
CA GLU A 105 5.84 6.08 -21.64
C GLU A 105 6.42 5.58 -22.97
N LYS A 106 6.75 6.52 -23.85
CA LYS A 106 7.42 6.26 -25.11
C LYS A 106 8.93 6.15 -24.90
N VAL A 107 9.63 5.68 -25.94
CA VAL A 107 11.09 5.51 -25.92
C VAL A 107 11.83 6.83 -25.66
N ASP A 108 11.26 7.95 -26.08
CA ASP A 108 11.82 9.29 -25.87
C ASP A 108 11.55 9.88 -24.46
N GLY A 109 10.89 9.11 -23.58
CA GLY A 109 10.53 9.55 -22.22
C GLY A 109 9.28 10.43 -22.14
N THR A 110 8.62 10.72 -23.27
CA THR A 110 7.30 11.38 -23.28
C THR A 110 6.19 10.37 -23.00
N TYR A 111 4.99 10.83 -22.65
CA TYR A 111 3.84 9.96 -22.43
C TYR A 111 2.96 9.89 -23.68
N GLU A 112 2.32 8.72 -23.90
CA GLU A 112 1.32 8.56 -24.95
C GLU A 112 0.09 9.43 -24.69
N PHE A 113 -0.33 9.55 -23.43
CA PHE A 113 -1.45 10.36 -22.98
C PHE A 113 -0.96 11.44 -22.01
N PRO A 114 -0.36 12.55 -22.50
CA PRO A 114 0.16 13.61 -21.64
C PRO A 114 -0.93 14.20 -20.73
N ASP A 115 -2.16 14.37 -21.23
CA ASP A 115 -3.27 14.91 -20.42
C ASP A 115 -3.53 14.10 -19.15
N VAL A 116 -3.38 12.77 -19.19
CA VAL A 116 -3.53 11.89 -18.02
C VAL A 116 -2.46 12.20 -16.97
N VAL A 117 -1.23 12.48 -17.42
CA VAL A 117 -0.09 12.79 -16.55
C VAL A 117 -0.21 14.20 -15.99
N ASP A 118 -0.57 15.18 -16.81
CA ASP A 118 -0.79 16.57 -16.37
C ASP A 118 -1.94 16.67 -15.36
N ASN A 119 -2.90 15.74 -15.42
CA ASN A 119 -4.03 15.62 -14.49
C ASN A 119 -3.87 14.46 -13.49
N ILE A 120 -2.65 13.98 -13.23
CA ILE A 120 -2.43 12.79 -12.39
C ILE A 120 -2.81 13.05 -10.92
N ALA A 121 -2.64 14.29 -10.46
CA ALA A 121 -2.94 14.73 -9.09
C ALA A 121 -4.33 15.39 -8.96
N SER A 122 -5.18 15.27 -9.98
CA SER A 122 -6.51 15.90 -9.99
C SER A 122 -7.40 15.47 -8.83
N TYR A 123 -8.33 16.37 -8.49
CA TYR A 123 -9.24 16.22 -7.35
C TYR A 123 -8.50 15.95 -6.02
N ARG A 124 -7.43 16.73 -5.78
CA ARG A 124 -6.57 16.62 -4.59
C ARG A 124 -6.01 15.20 -4.45
N ASN A 125 -5.29 14.75 -5.47
CA ASN A 125 -4.57 13.49 -5.51
C ASN A 125 -5.47 12.26 -5.28
N TYR A 126 -6.67 12.25 -5.90
CA TYR A 126 -7.70 11.27 -5.55
C TYR A 126 -7.33 9.84 -5.94
N ALA A 127 -6.60 9.65 -7.04
CA ALA A 127 -6.10 8.33 -7.44
C ALA A 127 -5.21 7.71 -6.35
N LEU A 128 -4.23 8.45 -5.83
CA LEU A 128 -3.38 8.00 -4.72
C LEU A 128 -4.21 7.69 -3.46
N ARG A 129 -5.16 8.58 -3.12
CA ARG A 129 -6.03 8.39 -1.95
C ARG A 129 -6.88 7.12 -2.06
N LEU A 130 -7.46 6.84 -3.23
CA LEU A 130 -8.28 5.65 -3.46
C LEU A 130 -7.44 4.37 -3.47
N ALA A 131 -6.26 4.39 -4.11
CA ALA A 131 -5.33 3.26 -4.06
C ALA A 131 -4.87 2.95 -2.62
N ALA A 132 -4.54 3.98 -1.84
CA ALA A 132 -4.15 3.84 -0.45
C ALA A 132 -5.29 3.34 0.45
N GLN A 133 -6.52 3.84 0.23
CA GLN A 133 -7.70 3.40 0.95
C GLN A 133 -8.04 1.93 0.71
N ASN A 134 -7.85 1.42 -0.51
CA ASN A 134 -8.24 0.06 -0.90
C ASN A 134 -7.06 -0.94 -0.91
N GLY A 135 -5.88 -0.52 -0.44
CA GLY A 135 -4.75 -1.45 -0.23
C GLY A 135 -3.93 -1.77 -1.48
N HIS A 136 -4.05 -0.99 -2.55
CA HIS A 136 -3.34 -1.21 -3.81
C HIS A 136 -1.92 -0.63 -3.77
N ARG A 137 -1.03 -1.33 -3.05
CA ARG A 137 0.39 -0.95 -2.86
C ARG A 137 1.11 -0.66 -4.17
N GLU A 138 0.96 -1.53 -5.16
CA GLU A 138 1.69 -1.39 -6.43
C GLU A 138 1.31 -0.10 -7.18
N ILE A 139 0.05 0.32 -7.06
CA ILE A 139 -0.41 1.59 -7.66
C ILE A 139 0.14 2.79 -6.87
N VAL A 140 0.14 2.73 -5.53
CA VAL A 140 0.80 3.75 -4.71
C VAL A 140 2.29 3.86 -5.08
N GLY A 141 2.98 2.74 -5.25
CA GLY A 141 4.36 2.68 -5.71
C GLY A 141 4.53 3.29 -7.10
N ARG A 142 3.66 2.93 -8.05
CA ARG A 142 3.66 3.44 -9.42
C ARG A 142 3.47 4.96 -9.48
N LEU A 143 2.53 5.51 -8.72
CA LEU A 143 2.25 6.95 -8.67
C LEU A 143 3.32 7.75 -7.92
N SER A 144 4.12 7.11 -7.07
CA SER A 144 5.18 7.75 -6.28
C SER A 144 6.59 7.28 -6.67
N ARG A 145 6.77 6.69 -7.86
CA ARG A 145 8.07 6.13 -8.28
C ARG A 145 9.05 7.22 -8.69
N LYS A 146 10.33 6.94 -8.46
CA LYS A 146 11.45 7.75 -8.94
C LYS A 146 11.94 7.29 -10.31
N LYS A 147 12.55 8.22 -11.04
CA LYS A 147 13.43 7.98 -12.18
C LYS A 147 14.80 7.50 -11.68
N LEU A 148 15.66 7.10 -12.61
CA LEU A 148 17.03 6.67 -12.30
C LEU A 148 17.88 7.80 -11.70
N ASP A 149 17.59 9.06 -12.04
CA ASP A 149 18.26 10.24 -11.50
C ASP A 149 17.80 10.62 -10.07
N GLY A 150 16.87 9.85 -9.48
CA GLY A 150 16.34 10.08 -8.14
C GLY A 150 15.18 11.09 -8.07
N THR A 151 14.83 11.77 -9.16
CA THR A 151 13.64 12.64 -9.24
C THR A 151 12.36 11.81 -9.36
N TYR A 152 11.21 12.36 -8.98
CA TYR A 152 9.94 11.65 -9.13
C TYR A 152 9.40 11.72 -10.55
N LYS A 153 8.81 10.61 -11.03
CA LYS A 153 8.12 10.62 -12.34
C LYS A 153 6.93 11.55 -12.37
N PHE A 154 6.27 11.74 -11.23
CA PHE A 154 5.05 12.54 -11.09
C PHE A 154 5.20 13.51 -9.90
N PRO A 155 5.91 14.64 -10.08
CA PRO A 155 6.13 15.61 -9.01
C PRO A 155 4.83 16.12 -8.39
N ASP A 156 3.79 16.37 -9.19
CA ASP A 156 2.49 16.87 -8.69
C ASP A 156 1.82 15.94 -7.69
N VAL A 157 2.04 14.61 -7.80
CA VAL A 157 1.57 13.62 -6.83
C VAL A 157 2.28 13.80 -5.50
N ILE A 158 3.58 14.11 -5.53
CA ILE A 158 4.42 14.26 -4.35
C ILE A 158 4.14 15.60 -3.66
N ASP A 159 4.03 16.68 -4.43
CA ASP A 159 3.70 18.01 -3.91
C ASP A 159 2.33 18.01 -3.21
N ASN A 160 1.41 17.15 -3.68
CA ASN A 160 0.09 16.95 -3.09
C ASN A 160 -0.05 15.62 -2.32
N ILE A 161 1.03 15.04 -1.82
CA ILE A 161 0.97 13.73 -1.13
C ILE A 161 0.14 13.78 0.17
N THR A 162 0.08 14.95 0.80
CA THR A 162 -0.67 15.21 2.04
C THR A 162 -2.09 15.72 1.79
N ALA A 163 -2.56 15.65 0.53
CA ALA A 163 -3.85 16.14 0.12
C ALA A 163 -5.00 15.67 1.03
N ALA A 164 -5.91 16.61 1.30
CA ALA A 164 -7.00 16.43 2.25
C ALA A 164 -6.48 15.92 3.62
N GLY A 165 -5.52 16.62 4.23
CA GLY A 165 -5.09 16.32 5.60
C GLY A 165 -4.54 14.91 5.79
N ASN A 166 -3.62 14.49 4.91
CA ASN A 166 -3.03 13.15 4.94
C ASN A 166 -4.05 12.02 4.76
N TYR A 167 -5.11 12.22 3.97
CA TYR A 167 -6.18 11.22 3.80
C TYR A 167 -5.66 9.85 3.36
N ALA A 168 -4.66 9.80 2.47
CA ALA A 168 -4.06 8.54 2.00
C ALA A 168 -3.46 7.75 3.17
N LEU A 169 -2.65 8.40 4.02
CA LEU A 169 -2.09 7.79 5.23
C LEU A 169 -3.18 7.39 6.23
N CYS A 170 -4.13 8.29 6.50
CA CYS A 170 -5.24 8.05 7.43
C CYS A 170 -6.07 6.83 7.02
N SER A 171 -6.39 6.71 5.74
CA SER A 171 -7.21 5.60 5.22
C SER A 171 -6.43 4.29 5.19
N ALA A 172 -5.17 4.30 4.74
CA ALA A 172 -4.31 3.13 4.78
C ALA A 172 -4.12 2.62 6.21
N ALA A 173 -3.91 3.53 7.18
CA ALA A 173 -3.76 3.18 8.58
C ALA A 173 -5.04 2.61 9.19
N ARG A 174 -6.20 3.24 8.91
CA ARG A 174 -7.51 2.76 9.36
C ARG A 174 -7.89 1.40 8.77
N ASN A 175 -7.44 1.09 7.56
CA ASN A 175 -7.77 -0.16 6.88
C ASN A 175 -6.68 -1.24 6.98
N GLY A 176 -5.61 -1.01 7.76
CA GLY A 176 -4.61 -2.03 8.04
C GLY A 176 -3.55 -2.23 6.95
N HIS A 177 -3.45 -1.32 5.98
CA HIS A 177 -2.52 -1.42 4.86
C HIS A 177 -1.09 -0.98 5.24
N LYS A 178 -0.42 -1.77 6.08
CA LYS A 178 0.91 -1.47 6.63
C LYS A 178 1.96 -1.14 5.56
N ALA A 179 2.02 -1.89 4.47
CA ALA A 179 2.99 -1.64 3.40
C ALA A 179 2.79 -0.28 2.71
N ILE A 180 1.55 0.22 2.66
CA ILE A 180 1.24 1.56 2.13
C ILE A 180 1.61 2.63 3.14
N VAL A 181 1.33 2.40 4.43
CA VAL A 181 1.79 3.30 5.51
C VAL A 181 3.31 3.46 5.47
N ASP A 182 4.05 2.36 5.32
CA ASP A 182 5.51 2.40 5.23
C ASP A 182 6.00 3.15 4.00
N ARG A 183 5.38 2.91 2.85
CA ARG A 183 5.68 3.64 1.62
C ARG A 183 5.43 5.14 1.76
N LEU A 184 4.31 5.55 2.36
CA LEU A 184 3.90 6.96 2.52
C LEU A 184 4.67 7.69 3.62
N LEU A 185 5.13 6.98 4.66
CA LEU A 185 6.11 7.55 5.59
C LEU A 185 7.48 7.65 4.90
N GLY A 186 7.83 6.65 4.09
CA GLY A 186 9.08 6.63 3.33
C GLY A 186 10.30 6.66 4.24
N LYS A 187 10.23 5.98 5.38
CA LYS A 187 11.32 5.97 6.36
C LYS A 187 12.57 5.31 5.74
N LYS A 188 13.68 6.04 5.75
CA LYS A 188 14.98 5.60 5.23
C LYS A 188 15.79 4.91 6.33
N GLU A 189 16.89 4.25 5.93
CA GLU A 189 17.80 3.55 6.83
C GLU A 189 18.47 4.47 7.86
N ASP A 190 18.75 5.72 7.47
CA ASP A 190 19.31 6.75 8.34
C ASP A 190 18.29 7.33 9.36
N GLY A 191 17.03 6.86 9.31
CA GLY A 191 15.95 7.28 10.18
C GLY A 191 15.19 8.52 9.72
N THR A 192 15.62 9.17 8.63
CA THR A 192 14.89 10.28 8.00
C THR A 192 13.70 9.77 7.20
N TYR A 193 12.81 10.68 6.79
CA TYR A 193 11.63 10.34 6.00
C TYR A 193 11.75 10.94 4.61
N GLU A 194 11.44 10.14 3.59
CA GLU A 194 11.42 10.58 2.19
C GLU A 194 10.36 11.66 1.95
N PHE A 195 9.22 11.56 2.63
CA PHE A 195 8.11 12.50 2.52
C PHE A 195 7.93 13.29 3.81
N GLN A 196 8.79 14.28 4.03
CA GLN A 196 8.76 15.07 5.28
C GLN A 196 7.38 15.71 5.52
N ALA A 197 6.72 16.21 4.47
CA ALA A 197 5.37 16.77 4.58
C ALA A 197 4.34 15.79 5.16
N VAL A 198 4.47 14.48 4.90
CA VAL A 198 3.58 13.46 5.48
C VAL A 198 3.78 13.38 6.98
N VAL A 199 5.03 13.43 7.45
CA VAL A 199 5.36 13.39 8.87
C VAL A 199 4.92 14.67 9.58
N ASP A 200 5.17 15.83 8.97
CA ASP A 200 4.78 17.13 9.54
C ASP A 200 3.25 17.24 9.73
N ASN A 201 2.47 16.57 8.88
CA ASN A 201 1.01 16.54 8.95
C ASN A 201 0.45 15.22 9.50
N ILE A 202 1.26 14.38 10.14
CA ILE A 202 0.85 13.04 10.59
C ILE A 202 -0.26 13.05 11.65
N THR A 203 -0.33 14.14 12.43
CA THR A 203 -1.34 14.35 13.48
C THR A 203 -2.63 14.98 12.95
N ALA A 204 -2.81 15.08 11.62
CA ALA A 204 -4.01 15.61 10.99
C ALA A 204 -5.31 15.05 11.59
N TRP A 205 -6.32 15.92 11.69
CA TRP A 205 -7.63 15.61 12.26
C TRP A 205 -7.57 14.88 13.60
N GLY A 206 -6.74 15.38 14.52
CA GLY A 206 -6.62 14.81 15.86
C GLY A 206 -5.98 13.42 15.89
N SER A 207 -4.97 13.20 15.03
CA SER A 207 -4.23 11.93 14.88
C SER A 207 -5.13 10.78 14.39
N THR A 208 -5.95 11.04 13.38
CA THR A 208 -6.90 10.06 12.82
C THR A 208 -6.21 8.79 12.33
N ALA A 209 -5.01 8.88 11.75
CA ALA A 209 -4.24 7.70 11.33
C ALA A 209 -3.94 6.76 12.51
N LEU A 210 -3.41 7.31 13.62
CA LEU A 210 -3.11 6.55 14.83
C LEU A 210 -4.38 5.97 15.47
N ARG A 211 -5.42 6.80 15.61
CA ARG A 211 -6.71 6.38 16.17
C ARG A 211 -7.32 5.24 15.33
N GLY A 212 -7.42 5.42 14.02
CA GLY A 212 -7.96 4.41 13.12
C GLY A 212 -7.22 3.08 13.22
N ALA A 213 -5.88 3.11 13.21
CA ALA A 213 -5.06 1.92 13.39
C ALA A 213 -5.29 1.25 14.75
N ALA A 214 -5.28 2.03 15.84
CA ALA A 214 -5.39 1.49 17.19
C ALA A 214 -6.76 0.87 17.47
N TYR A 215 -7.84 1.56 17.10
CA TYR A 215 -9.20 1.09 17.35
C TYR A 215 -9.58 -0.13 16.49
N ASN A 216 -8.89 -0.36 15.38
CA ASN A 216 -9.06 -1.53 14.51
C ASN A 216 -8.02 -2.64 14.75
N GLY A 217 -7.13 -2.50 15.75
CA GLY A 217 -6.16 -3.54 16.12
C GLY A 217 -4.91 -3.63 15.23
N TYR A 218 -4.62 -2.60 14.42
CA TYR A 218 -3.43 -2.58 13.57
C TYR A 218 -2.21 -2.06 14.33
N HIS A 219 -1.74 -2.88 15.27
CA HIS A 219 -0.72 -2.52 16.26
C HIS A 219 0.61 -2.06 15.65
N GLU A 220 1.09 -2.74 14.61
CA GLU A 220 2.31 -2.33 13.91
C GLU A 220 2.19 -0.96 13.25
N ILE A 221 0.99 -0.63 12.73
CA ILE A 221 0.69 0.69 12.18
C ILE A 221 0.67 1.73 13.30
N SER A 222 -0.02 1.44 14.42
CA SER A 222 -0.05 2.33 15.58
C SER A 222 1.36 2.67 16.07
N ARG A 223 2.25 1.68 16.13
CA ARG A 223 3.66 1.90 16.48
C ARG A 223 4.34 2.84 15.50
N VAL A 224 4.36 2.52 14.19
CA VAL A 224 5.15 3.32 13.24
C VAL A 224 4.61 4.75 13.10
N VAL A 225 3.29 4.93 13.15
CA VAL A 225 2.66 6.26 13.11
C VAL A 225 2.98 7.04 14.39
N ALA A 226 2.91 6.42 15.57
CA ALA A 226 3.28 7.08 16.82
C ALA A 226 4.77 7.44 16.87
N GLN A 227 5.66 6.56 16.43
CA GLN A 227 7.11 6.82 16.36
C GLN A 227 7.46 7.95 15.39
N ALA A 228 6.73 8.06 14.28
CA ALA A 228 6.93 9.14 13.33
C ALA A 228 6.41 10.49 13.86
N ALA A 229 5.28 10.49 14.56
CA ALA A 229 4.69 11.69 15.14
C ALA A 229 5.44 12.20 16.38
N TRP A 230 5.83 11.28 17.25
CA TRP A 230 6.48 11.57 18.52
C TRP A 230 7.64 10.59 18.70
N PRO A 231 8.87 10.97 18.31
CA PRO A 231 10.06 10.14 18.49
C PRO A 231 10.29 9.75 19.95
N ASN A 232 9.85 10.59 20.89
CA ASN A 232 9.74 10.27 22.31
C ASN A 232 8.28 10.29 22.76
N ILE A 233 7.86 9.26 23.49
CA ILE A 233 6.48 9.19 24.01
C ILE A 233 6.14 10.34 24.98
N SER A 234 7.15 10.97 25.61
CA SER A 234 6.95 12.15 26.45
C SER A 234 6.21 13.26 25.72
N ASP A 235 6.54 13.43 24.44
CA ASP A 235 6.06 14.51 23.57
C ASP A 235 4.64 14.26 23.06
N MET A 236 4.15 13.03 23.25
CA MET A 236 2.78 12.66 22.90
C MET A 236 1.77 13.44 23.77
N PRO A 237 0.73 14.04 23.16
CA PRO A 237 -0.33 14.75 23.89
C PRO A 237 -0.98 13.89 24.98
N GLN A 238 -1.24 14.48 26.16
CA GLN A 238 -1.79 13.77 27.31
C GLN A 238 -3.13 13.07 27.01
N ALA A 239 -3.98 13.68 26.17
CA ALA A 239 -5.24 13.09 25.75
C ALA A 239 -5.07 11.75 25.01
N LEU A 240 -3.99 11.58 24.26
CA LEU A 240 -3.68 10.31 23.59
C LEU A 240 -3.00 9.32 24.54
N LYS A 241 -2.13 9.80 25.45
CA LYS A 241 -1.54 8.97 26.50
C LYS A 241 -2.58 8.39 27.47
N ASN A 242 -3.66 9.13 27.72
CA ASN A 242 -4.77 8.68 28.56
C ASN A 242 -5.72 7.71 27.84
N ASP A 243 -5.66 7.63 26.50
CA ASP A 243 -6.48 6.69 25.72
C ASP A 243 -5.87 5.29 25.82
N THR A 244 -6.50 4.44 26.63
CA THR A 244 -6.02 3.09 26.92
C THR A 244 -5.91 2.22 25.66
N LYS A 245 -6.82 2.38 24.68
CA LYS A 245 -6.78 1.59 23.45
C LYS A 245 -5.61 1.99 22.57
N ILE A 246 -5.37 3.29 22.44
CA ILE A 246 -4.21 3.81 21.69
C ILE A 246 -2.91 3.33 22.31
N MET A 247 -2.75 3.51 23.62
CA MET A 247 -1.53 3.10 24.31
C MET A 247 -1.32 1.58 24.30
N ALA A 248 -2.37 0.78 24.45
CA ALA A 248 -2.28 -0.67 24.33
C ALA A 248 -1.83 -1.08 22.92
N SER A 249 -2.41 -0.47 21.88
CA SER A 249 -2.04 -0.78 20.48
C SER A 249 -0.59 -0.42 20.16
N ILE A 250 -0.12 0.74 20.62
CA ILE A 250 1.28 1.14 20.46
C ILE A 250 2.20 0.14 21.15
N ARG A 251 1.91 -0.21 22.41
CA ARG A 251 2.70 -1.19 23.19
C ARG A 251 2.78 -2.53 22.49
N GLU A 252 1.65 -3.02 22.00
CA GLU A 252 1.58 -4.29 21.27
C GLU A 252 2.37 -4.24 19.96
N GLY A 253 2.32 -3.11 19.24
CA GLY A 253 3.11 -2.93 18.03
C GLY A 253 4.61 -3.01 18.30
N PHE A 254 5.08 -2.46 19.43
CA PHE A 254 6.48 -2.62 19.84
C PHE A 254 6.81 -4.03 20.28
N ARG A 255 5.88 -4.72 20.95
CA ARG A 255 6.05 -6.13 21.34
C ARG A 255 6.24 -7.00 20.11
N LEU A 256 5.43 -6.83 19.07
CA LEU A 256 5.53 -7.56 17.81
C LEU A 256 6.86 -7.31 17.10
N ASP A 257 7.31 -6.05 17.06
CA ASP A 257 8.61 -5.69 16.48
C ASP A 257 9.78 -6.33 17.24
N ALA A 258 9.74 -6.26 18.58
CA ALA A 258 10.72 -6.87 19.48
C ALA A 258 10.86 -8.39 19.26
N VAL A 259 9.74 -9.10 19.11
CA VAL A 259 9.74 -10.53 18.78
C VAL A 259 10.34 -10.78 17.41
N ARG A 260 9.99 -9.97 16.40
CA ARG A 260 10.49 -10.12 15.01
C ARG A 260 12.01 -9.96 14.91
N ILE A 261 12.57 -9.00 15.62
CA ILE A 261 14.02 -8.70 15.63
C ILE A 261 14.80 -9.55 16.66
N GLY A 262 14.10 -10.30 17.52
CA GLY A 262 14.73 -11.12 18.55
C GLY A 262 15.32 -10.33 19.73
N ASN A 263 14.84 -9.11 19.98
CA ASN A 263 15.32 -8.22 21.06
C ASN A 263 14.13 -7.67 21.87
N VAL A 264 14.04 -8.08 23.14
CA VAL A 264 12.83 -7.95 23.96
C VAL A 264 12.63 -6.55 24.59
N TYR A 265 13.64 -5.68 24.55
CA TYR A 265 13.62 -4.40 25.29
C TYR A 265 13.46 -3.13 24.44
N PHE A 266 13.06 -3.24 23.17
CA PHE A 266 12.87 -2.07 22.28
C PHE A 266 11.87 -1.03 22.81
N LEU A 267 10.90 -1.47 23.64
CA LEU A 267 9.97 -0.58 24.38
C LEU A 267 10.69 0.42 25.28
N ASN A 268 11.78 0.02 25.93
CA ASN A 268 12.52 0.89 26.85
C ASN A 268 13.24 2.03 26.12
N LYS A 269 13.63 1.85 24.85
CA LYS A 269 14.28 2.90 24.04
C LYS A 269 13.31 4.02 23.65
N TYR A 270 12.02 3.70 23.47
CA TYR A 270 10.98 4.68 23.11
C TYR A 270 10.39 5.41 24.32
N ALA A 271 10.42 4.78 25.50
CA ALA A 271 9.76 5.26 26.71
C ALA A 271 10.69 5.96 27.72
N LYS A 272 11.96 6.20 27.37
CA LYS A 272 13.12 6.60 28.21
C LYS A 272 12.85 7.12 29.64
N ASP A 273 11.92 8.05 29.85
CA ASP A 273 11.69 8.73 31.13
C ASP A 273 10.27 8.59 31.75
N CYS A 274 9.39 7.74 31.19
CA CYS A 274 7.98 7.66 31.61
C CYS A 274 7.54 6.34 32.28
N ALA A 275 8.43 5.58 32.92
CA ALA A 275 7.96 4.43 33.71
C ALA A 275 8.87 4.01 34.88
N PRO A 276 8.39 4.08 36.13
CA PRO A 276 8.41 2.89 36.97
C PRO A 276 7.42 1.88 36.38
N HIS A 277 7.92 0.70 35.98
CA HIS A 277 7.12 -0.49 35.65
C HIS A 277 6.31 -0.49 34.34
N ILE A 278 6.92 -0.22 33.19
CA ILE A 278 6.57 -0.99 31.98
C ILE A 278 7.31 -2.33 32.08
N LEU A 279 6.90 -3.17 33.05
CA LEU A 279 6.96 -4.61 32.84
C LEU A 279 5.93 -4.86 31.74
N SER A 280 6.36 -4.83 30.48
CA SER A 280 5.52 -5.39 29.44
C SER A 280 5.15 -6.80 29.93
N LEU A 281 3.90 -7.22 29.72
CA LEU A 281 3.55 -8.63 29.92
C LEU A 281 4.57 -9.54 29.20
N ALA A 282 5.16 -9.07 28.10
CA ALA A 282 6.33 -9.67 27.44
C ALA A 282 7.62 -9.72 28.28
N GLY A 283 7.97 -8.70 29.07
CA GLY A 283 9.16 -8.71 29.92
C GLY A 283 9.09 -9.77 31.02
N LEU A 284 7.90 -10.05 31.54
CA LEU A 284 7.66 -11.17 32.47
C LEU A 284 7.53 -12.52 31.72
N GLU A 285 6.77 -12.57 30.63
CA GLU A 285 6.57 -13.78 29.81
C GLU A 285 7.88 -14.31 29.20
N TYR A 286 8.77 -13.41 28.75
CA TYR A 286 10.02 -13.75 28.09
C TYR A 286 11.26 -13.61 29.01
N ALA A 287 11.12 -13.22 30.28
CA ALA A 287 12.23 -13.11 31.24
C ALA A 287 13.10 -14.38 31.26
N HIS A 288 12.46 -15.55 31.18
CA HIS A 288 13.13 -16.85 31.20
C HIS A 288 13.73 -17.26 29.86
N MET A 289 13.40 -16.54 28.78
CA MET A 289 13.75 -16.86 27.39
C MET A 289 14.86 -15.98 26.83
N VAL A 290 15.35 -15.00 27.60
CA VAL A 290 16.39 -14.06 27.17
C VAL A 290 17.69 -14.20 27.97
N ILE A 291 18.79 -13.69 27.42
CA ILE A 291 20.11 -13.57 28.05
C ILE A 291 20.63 -12.12 27.90
N PRO A 292 21.27 -11.55 28.94
CA PRO A 292 21.88 -10.23 28.85
C PRO A 292 23.01 -10.22 27.83
N ASN A 293 23.02 -9.20 26.96
CA ASN A 293 24.11 -9.01 26.00
C ASN A 293 25.30 -8.40 26.75
N ARG A 294 26.31 -9.20 27.11
CA ARG A 294 27.41 -8.83 28.03
C ARG A 294 28.40 -7.77 27.49
N GLY A 295 28.10 -7.12 26.36
CA GLY A 295 28.99 -6.16 25.70
C GLY A 295 28.64 -4.68 25.85
N ASP A 296 27.43 -4.32 26.31
CA ASP A 296 27.01 -2.92 26.47
C ASP A 296 27.13 -2.50 27.95
N THR A 297 28.14 -1.68 28.26
CA THR A 297 28.44 -1.27 29.64
C THR A 297 27.59 -0.14 30.18
N ASP A 298 26.53 0.33 29.50
CA ASP A 298 25.91 1.60 29.92
C ASP A 298 24.39 1.63 30.18
N THR A 299 23.62 0.54 30.05
CA THR A 299 22.22 0.57 30.55
C THR A 299 21.61 -0.76 31.00
N GLY A 300 22.26 -1.92 30.83
CA GLY A 300 21.66 -3.22 31.21
C GLY A 300 20.34 -3.55 30.49
N THR A 301 19.98 -2.83 29.41
CA THR A 301 18.69 -2.99 28.72
C THR A 301 18.75 -3.90 27.50
N ASN A 302 19.93 -4.36 27.07
CA ASN A 302 20.07 -5.13 25.83
C ASN A 302 20.10 -6.64 26.14
N HIS A 303 19.03 -7.37 25.80
CA HIS A 303 18.94 -8.82 25.99
C HIS A 303 18.52 -9.51 24.69
N THR A 304 19.17 -10.62 24.35
CA THR A 304 18.85 -11.45 23.18
C THR A 304 18.10 -12.69 23.62
N PHE A 305 17.28 -13.28 22.75
CA PHE A 305 16.67 -14.57 23.05
C PHE A 305 17.75 -15.66 23.16
N LYS A 306 17.52 -16.64 24.05
CA LYS A 306 18.35 -17.85 24.15
C LYS A 306 18.40 -18.55 22.79
N SER A 307 19.55 -19.13 22.43
CA SER A 307 19.81 -19.63 21.08
C SER A 307 18.76 -20.61 20.53
N PHE A 308 18.11 -21.41 21.38
CA PHE A 308 17.07 -22.34 20.95
C PHE A 308 15.77 -21.63 20.50
N ILE A 309 15.49 -20.45 21.06
CA ILE A 309 14.36 -19.59 20.64
C ILE A 309 14.70 -18.89 19.33
N THR A 310 15.92 -18.36 19.20
CA THR A 310 16.40 -17.75 17.95
C THR A 310 16.34 -18.74 16.79
N LYS A 311 16.84 -19.98 16.97
CA LYS A 311 16.74 -21.05 15.97
C LYS A 311 15.29 -21.38 15.57
N ARG A 312 14.34 -21.31 16.51
CA ARG A 312 12.91 -21.51 16.22
C ARG A 312 12.28 -20.34 15.47
N ILE A 313 12.63 -19.11 15.83
CA ILE A 313 12.18 -17.90 15.12
C ILE A 313 12.69 -17.92 13.68
N ASP A 314 13.96 -18.29 13.47
CA ASP A 314 14.56 -18.41 12.15
C ASP A 314 13.90 -19.54 11.34
N ALA A 315 13.64 -20.71 11.95
CA ALA A 315 12.92 -21.79 11.29
C ALA A 315 11.50 -21.38 10.84
N VAL A 316 10.79 -20.57 11.62
CA VAL A 316 9.45 -20.06 11.23
C VAL A 316 9.56 -19.02 10.11
N LYS A 317 10.60 -18.17 10.11
CA LYS A 317 10.86 -17.22 9.01
C LYS A 317 11.11 -17.95 7.67
N TYR A 318 11.88 -19.04 7.69
CA TYR A 318 12.15 -19.86 6.49
C TYR A 318 10.92 -20.63 5.97
N VAL A 319 9.97 -21.00 6.82
CA VAL A 319 8.73 -21.68 6.38
C VAL A 319 7.73 -20.71 5.73
N SER A 320 7.90 -19.39 5.93
CA SER A 320 7.05 -18.35 5.35
C SER A 320 7.58 -17.73 4.05
N GLU A 321 8.74 -18.17 3.53
CA GLU A 321 9.19 -17.84 2.17
C GLU A 321 8.61 -18.85 1.17
N PRO A 322 8.12 -18.41 -0.01
CA PRO A 322 7.63 -19.34 -1.01
C PRO A 322 8.81 -20.16 -1.54
N MET A 323 8.77 -21.48 -1.33
CA MET A 323 9.80 -22.40 -1.81
C MET A 323 10.03 -22.25 -3.31
N ALA A 324 11.21 -21.74 -3.67
CA ALA A 324 11.76 -21.91 -5.00
C ALA A 324 12.67 -23.15 -4.98
N GLY A 325 12.32 -24.16 -5.78
CA GLY A 325 13.28 -25.09 -6.36
C GLY A 325 13.73 -26.29 -5.51
N ASP A 326 13.02 -27.40 -5.72
CA ASP A 326 13.47 -28.81 -5.73
C ASP A 326 14.99 -29.07 -5.59
N LEU A 327 15.40 -29.79 -4.55
CA LEU A 327 16.48 -30.80 -4.62
C LEU A 327 16.24 -31.91 -3.59
N ARG A 328 16.20 -33.14 -4.14
CA ARG A 328 16.12 -34.43 -3.46
C ARG A 328 17.40 -34.75 -2.68
N ASP A 329 17.20 -35.69 -1.75
CA ASP A 329 18.15 -36.63 -1.14
C ASP A 329 18.79 -36.31 0.24
N ASN A 330 18.40 -37.21 1.17
CA ASN A 330 19.08 -37.73 2.37
C ASN A 330 18.73 -37.18 3.78
N GLU A 331 17.94 -38.02 4.46
CA GLU A 331 17.60 -38.19 5.89
C GLU A 331 18.79 -38.20 6.91
N PRO A 332 18.58 -38.28 8.26
CA PRO A 332 17.34 -38.61 8.98
C PRO A 332 16.90 -37.66 10.11
N SER A 333 15.61 -37.84 10.44
CA SER A 333 14.89 -37.28 11.57
C SER A 333 15.50 -37.62 12.93
N GLU A 334 15.92 -36.60 13.69
CA GLU A 334 15.94 -36.70 15.15
C GLU A 334 14.63 -36.16 15.72
N GLY A 335 13.83 -37.07 16.28
CA GLY A 335 12.53 -36.79 16.86
C GLY A 335 12.63 -35.79 18.03
N LEU A 336 11.85 -34.72 17.93
CA LEU A 336 11.59 -33.81 19.05
C LEU A 336 10.90 -34.59 20.18
N PRO A 337 11.38 -34.52 21.44
CA PRO A 337 10.68 -35.15 22.56
C PRO A 337 9.37 -34.41 22.86
N PRO A 338 8.30 -35.13 23.27
CA PRO A 338 7.00 -34.54 23.50
C PRO A 338 6.98 -33.64 24.75
N PHE A 339 6.18 -32.58 24.67
CA PHE A 339 5.91 -31.62 25.76
C PHE A 339 5.45 -32.34 27.04
N LYS A 340 6.27 -32.34 28.10
CA LYS A 340 5.77 -32.53 29.46
C LYS A 340 5.13 -31.23 29.94
N LYS A 341 3.80 -31.21 30.07
CA LYS A 341 3.08 -30.18 30.84
C LYS A 341 3.62 -30.19 32.27
N ALA A 342 4.24 -29.09 32.69
CA ALA A 342 4.54 -28.88 34.11
C ALA A 342 3.21 -28.71 34.85
N LYS A 343 2.96 -29.59 35.83
CA LYS A 343 1.90 -29.39 36.83
C LYS A 343 2.31 -28.19 37.67
N LEU A 344 1.44 -27.19 37.75
CA LEU A 344 1.47 -26.17 38.78
C LEU A 344 1.10 -26.86 40.11
N SER A 345 2.01 -26.79 41.07
CA SER A 345 1.73 -27.01 42.49
C SER A 345 2.04 -25.73 43.23
#